data_AF-A0A7V3ZVL6-F1
#
_entry.id   AF-A0A7V3ZVL6-F1
#
_cell.length_a   1.000
_cell.length_b   1.000
_cell.length_c   1.000
_cell.angle_alpha   90.00
_cell.angle_beta   90.00
_cell.angle_gamma   90.00
#
_symmetry.space_group_name_H-M   'P 1'
#
loop_
_entity.id
_entity.type
_entity.pdbx_description
1 polymer ?
#
loop_
_entity_poly.entity_id
_entity_poly.type
_entity_poly.pdbx_seq_one_letter_code
_entity_poly.pdbx_strand_id
1 'polypeptide(L)' 'GLNPRAEFYKRGRNRFHCKFANFYLEYNFYACSGCGRCFHVCMGKIDIRKILLSL' A
#
# COMPACT_ATOMS: atom_id res chain seq x y z
N GLY A 1 -16.38 -17.74 -4.60
CA GLY A 1 -16.67 -16.57 -3.76
C GLY A 1 -16.46 -15.30 -4.55
N LEU A 2 -17.39 -14.35 -4.52
CA LEU A 2 -17.26 -13.07 -5.21
C LEU A 2 -16.12 -12.25 -4.58
N ASN A 3 -15.27 -11.66 -5.43
CA ASN A 3 -14.23 -10.76 -4.96
C ASN A 3 -14.85 -9.36 -4.79
N PRO A 4 -15.03 -8.82 -3.58
CA PRO A 4 -15.71 -7.55 -3.35
C PRO A 4 -14.98 -6.36 -4.00
N ARG A 5 -13.71 -6.54 -4.39
CA ARG A 5 -12.94 -5.59 -5.19
C ARG A 5 -12.42 -6.29 -6.45
N ALA A 6 -13.30 -6.39 -7.46
CA ALA A 6 -12.98 -7.06 -8.72
C ALA A 6 -11.83 -6.36 -9.49
N GLU A 7 -11.83 -5.02 -9.51
CA GLU A 7 -10.84 -4.24 -10.24
C GLU A 7 -9.47 -4.21 -9.55
N PHE A 8 -8.40 -4.38 -10.35
CA PHE A 8 -7.03 -4.44 -9.85
C PHE A 8 -6.62 -3.17 -9.08
N TYR A 9 -6.95 -1.98 -9.57
CA TYR A 9 -6.59 -0.73 -8.89
C TYR A 9 -7.29 -0.59 -7.54
N LYS A 10 -8.54 -1.05 -7.40
CA LYS A 10 -9.26 -1.06 -6.11
C LYS A 10 -8.54 -1.93 -5.08
N ARG A 11 -8.02 -3.09 -5.49
CA ARG A 11 -7.21 -3.96 -4.63
C ARG A 11 -5.87 -3.33 -4.25
N GLY A 12 -5.19 -2.71 -5.22
CA GLY A 12 -3.94 -1.99 -5.00
C GLY A 12 -4.11 -0.86 -3.98
N ARG A 13 -5.13 -0.02 -4.17
CA ARG A 13 -5.50 1.06 -3.25
C ARG A 13 -5.83 0.55 -1.86
N ASN A 14 -6.64 -0.51 -1.75
CA ASN A 14 -6.96 -1.11 -0.45
C ASN A 14 -5.70 -1.60 0.28
N ARG A 15 -4.79 -2.27 -0.43
CA ARG A 15 -3.53 -2.76 0.16
C ARG A 15 -2.63 -1.62 0.61
N PHE A 16 -2.60 -0.51 -0.13
CA PHE A 16 -1.89 0.71 0.27
C PHE A 16 -2.48 1.28 1.56
N HIS A 17 -3.80 1.53 1.61
CA HIS A 17 -4.44 2.08 2.81
C HIS A 17 -4.27 1.18 4.03
N CYS A 18 -4.47 -0.14 3.89
CA CYS A 18 -4.24 -1.06 5.01
C CYS A 18 -2.82 -0.95 5.57
N LYS A 19 -1.79 -0.93 4.71
CA LYS A 19 -0.40 -0.96 5.19
C LYS A 19 0.14 0.38 5.70
N PHE A 20 -0.33 1.49 5.13
CA PHE A 20 0.27 2.80 5.36
C PHE A 20 -0.63 3.80 6.09
N ALA A 21 -1.96 3.68 5.98
CA ALA A 21 -2.90 4.57 6.65
C ALA A 21 -3.49 3.90 7.89
N ASN A 22 -4.27 2.83 7.70
CA ASN A 22 -5.00 2.17 8.78
C ASN A 22 -4.05 1.65 9.87
N PHE A 23 -3.02 0.89 9.50
CA PHE A 23 -2.07 0.36 10.49
C PHE A 23 -1.31 1.45 11.24
N TYR A 24 -0.97 2.54 10.57
CA TYR A 24 -0.29 3.65 11.21
C TYR A 24 -1.22 4.36 12.21
N LEU A 25 -2.49 4.60 11.83
CA LEU A 25 -3.48 5.21 12.71
C LEU A 25 -3.80 4.33 13.94
N GLU A 26 -3.79 3.01 13.78
CA GLU A 26 -4.28 2.07 14.78
C GLU A 26 -3.16 1.53 15.68
N TYR A 27 -1.95 1.36 15.14
CA TYR A 27 -0.82 0.76 15.85
C TYR A 27 0.44 1.63 15.86
N ASN A 28 0.40 2.83 15.28
CA ASN A 28 1.53 3.75 15.20
C ASN A 28 2.79 3.17 14.52
N PHE A 29 2.62 2.20 13.61
CA PHE A 29 3.69 1.68 12.77
C PHE A 29 3.21 1.30 11.37
N TYR A 30 4.13 1.26 10.41
CA TYR A 30 3.82 0.84 9.04
C TYR A 30 3.92 -0.68 8.89
N ALA A 31 2.85 -1.33 8.44
CA ALA A 31 2.84 -2.78 8.18
C ALA A 31 3.51 -3.17 6.83
N CYS A 32 4.45 -2.36 6.37
CA CYS A 32 5.19 -2.60 5.14
C CYS A 32 6.34 -3.57 5.39
N SER A 33 6.37 -4.68 4.65
CA SER A 33 7.45 -5.69 4.75
C SER A 33 8.55 -5.51 3.70
N GLY A 34 8.62 -4.36 3.01
CA GLY A 34 9.66 -4.09 2.01
C GLY A 34 9.52 -4.81 0.66
N CYS A 35 8.47 -5.60 0.44
CA CYS A 35 8.30 -6.46 -0.75
C CYS A 35 8.21 -5.78 -2.14
N GLY A 36 8.28 -4.44 -2.24
CA GLY A 36 8.33 -3.71 -3.51
C GLY A 36 7.07 -3.73 -4.39
N ARG A 37 6.05 -4.52 -4.05
CA ARG A 37 4.82 -4.67 -4.86
C ARG A 37 4.07 -3.36 -5.12
N CYS A 38 4.20 -2.36 -4.24
CA CYS A 38 3.59 -1.05 -4.45
C CYS A 38 4.21 -0.27 -5.63
N PHE A 39 5.51 -0.42 -5.87
CA PHE A 39 6.21 0.25 -6.98
C PHE A 39 5.80 -0.35 -8.34
N HIS A 40 5.77 -1.68 -8.45
CA HIS A 40 5.41 -2.37 -9.70
C HIS A 40 4.00 -2.07 -10.20
N VAL A 41 3.06 -1.84 -9.28
CA VAL A 41 1.66 -1.53 -9.62
C VAL A 41 1.39 -0.02 -9.78
N CYS A 42 2.35 0.83 -9.43
CA CYS A 42 2.17 2.27 -9.47
C CYS A 42 2.34 2.77 -10.91
N MET A 43 1.26 3.31 -11.48
CA MET A 43 1.29 3.92 -12.82
C MET A 43 2.27 5.08 -12.91
N GLY A 44 2.42 5.85 -11.82
CA GLY A 44 3.34 6.97 -11.72
C GLY A 44 4.78 6.60 -11.35
N LYS A 45 5.12 5.29 -11.22
CA LYS A 45 6.45 4.80 -10.82
C LYS A 45 6.98 5.46 -9.53
N ILE A 46 6.09 5.73 -8.59
CA ILE A 46 6.45 6.34 -7.30
C ILE A 46 6.92 5.24 -6.36
N ASP A 47 8.14 5.38 -5.82
CA ASP A 47 8.64 4.50 -4.77
C ASP A 47 8.24 5.01 -3.38
N ILE A 48 7.06 4.58 -2.94
CA ILE A 48 6.50 4.91 -1.62
C ILE A 48 7.46 4.54 -0.47
N ARG A 49 8.33 3.53 -0.64
CA ARG A 49 9.29 3.15 0.42
C ARG A 49 10.29 4.27 0.70
N LYS A 50 10.72 4.98 -0.34
CA LYS A 50 11.63 6.12 -0.21
C LYS A 50 10.97 7.28 0.52
N ILE A 51 9.71 7.55 0.20
CA ILE A 51 8.92 8.61 0.84
C ILE A 51 8.77 8.35 2.35
N LEU A 52 8.56 7.10 2.74
CA LEU A 52 8.40 6.73 4.15
C LEU A 52 9.72 6.68 4.92
N LEU A 53 10.83 6.37 4.27
CA LEU A 53 12.17 6.42 4.88
C LEU A 53 12.68 7.86 5.04
N SER A 54 12.13 8.81 4.29
CA SER A 54 12.50 10.23 4.38
C SER A 54 11.68 11.03 5.41
N LEU A 55 10.77 10.38 6.13
CA LEU A 55 9.93 10.94 7.20
C LEU A 55 10.47 10.51 8.56
#